data_AF-A0A0C4YFC4-F1
#
_entry.id   AF-A0A0C4YFC4-F1
#
_cell.length_a   1.000
_cell.length_b   1.000
_cell.length_c   1.000
_cell.angle_alpha   90.00
_cell.angle_beta   90.00
_cell.angle_gamma   90.00
#
_symmetry.space_group_name_H-M   'P 1'
#
loop_
_entity.id
_entity.type
_entity.pdbx_description
1 polymer ?
#
loop_
_entity_poly.entity_id
_entity_poly.type
_entity_poly.pdbx_seq_one_letter_code
_entity_poly.pdbx_strand_id
1 'polypeptide(L)'
;MESHQLTVRHTLRIDQWMTAVGNGETSLEYDNWLSCVLNDLEPGRPEYAISITTREGKNEFRFQHRARYEVRHPKYGIRRFVCAVDSDATLIAFENTISGVRYPWVTIDGTFTQAELWSLRLLCAGVDLCAAPVGVESR
;
A
#
# COMPACT_ATOMS: atom_id res chain seq x y z
N MET A 1 -4.16 4.33 22.27
CA MET A 1 -2.69 4.53 22.28
C MET A 1 -2.05 4.12 20.94
N GLU A 2 -2.76 3.41 20.06
CA GLU A 2 -2.29 2.95 18.74
C GLU A 2 -2.18 4.06 17.68
N SER A 3 -3.09 5.05 17.72
CA SER A 3 -3.11 6.15 16.73
C SER A 3 -1.84 7.02 16.76
N HIS A 4 -1.17 7.16 17.91
CA HIS A 4 0.07 7.94 18.01
C HIS A 4 1.28 7.23 17.36
N GLN A 5 1.34 5.90 17.32
CA GLN A 5 2.46 5.17 16.71
C GLN A 5 2.41 5.24 15.18
N LEU A 6 1.20 5.23 14.59
CA LEU A 6 0.97 5.37 13.15
C LEU A 6 1.34 6.77 12.64
N THR A 7 0.99 7.83 13.38
CA THR A 7 1.37 9.21 13.04
C THR A 7 2.89 9.41 13.07
N VAL A 8 3.60 8.79 14.02
CA VAL A 8 5.05 8.93 14.19
C VAL A 8 5.87 8.33 13.03
N ARG A 9 5.37 7.30 12.33
CA ARG A 9 6.13 6.62 11.25
C ARG A 9 5.89 7.17 9.85
N HIS A 10 4.69 7.71 9.57
CA HIS A 10 4.49 8.47 8.35
C HIS A 10 5.42 9.71 8.31
N THR A 11 5.68 10.30 9.48
CA THR A 11 6.71 11.33 9.65
C THR A 11 8.11 10.81 9.32
N LEU A 12 8.47 9.59 9.76
CA LEU A 12 9.79 9.00 9.48
C LEU A 12 10.08 8.81 7.99
N ARG A 13 9.11 8.32 7.20
CA ARG A 13 9.30 8.17 5.74
C ARG A 13 9.35 9.51 5.03
N ILE A 14 8.55 10.49 5.45
CA ILE A 14 8.62 11.85 4.93
C ILE A 14 9.99 12.50 5.22
N ASP A 15 10.51 12.34 6.45
CA ASP A 15 11.83 12.89 6.83
C ASP A 15 12.97 12.26 6.02
N GLN A 16 12.90 10.94 5.79
CA GLN A 16 13.84 10.23 4.92
C GLN A 16 13.78 10.73 3.48
N TRP A 17 12.58 10.92 2.94
CA TRP A 17 12.40 11.48 1.60
C TRP A 17 12.95 12.90 1.50
N MET A 18 12.63 13.78 2.46
CA MET A 18 13.14 15.16 2.49
C MET A 18 14.66 15.19 2.58
N THR A 19 15.26 14.27 3.36
CA THR A 19 16.72 14.13 3.44
C THR A 19 17.32 13.68 2.12
N ALA A 20 16.73 12.66 1.47
CA ALA A 20 17.19 12.18 0.16
C ALA A 20 17.10 13.26 -0.93
N VAL A 21 16.04 14.07 -0.91
CA VAL A 21 15.91 15.25 -1.80
C VAL A 21 16.99 16.28 -1.47
N GLY A 22 17.19 16.61 -0.19
CA GLY A 22 18.22 17.56 0.25
C GLY A 22 19.64 17.16 -0.12
N ASN A 23 19.94 15.85 -0.11
CA ASN A 23 21.22 15.29 -0.50
C ASN A 23 21.38 15.12 -2.03
N GLY A 24 20.33 15.35 -2.82
CA GLY A 24 20.33 15.11 -4.27
C GLY A 24 20.32 13.64 -4.67
N GLU A 25 19.95 12.73 -3.76
CA GLU A 25 19.87 11.29 -3.99
C GLU A 25 18.62 10.90 -4.80
N THR A 26 17.58 11.74 -4.77
CA THR A 26 16.36 11.52 -5.54
C THR A 26 15.73 12.83 -6.02
N SER A 27 15.06 12.76 -7.16
CA SER A 27 14.16 13.81 -7.67
C SER A 27 12.71 13.32 -7.78
N LEU A 28 12.39 12.15 -7.22
CA LEU A 28 11.06 11.57 -7.26
C LEU A 28 10.14 12.28 -6.26
N GLU A 29 8.88 12.45 -6.65
CA GLU A 29 7.82 12.80 -5.70
C GLU A 29 7.64 11.70 -4.66
N TYR A 30 7.19 12.08 -3.46
CA TYR A 30 7.13 11.22 -2.28
C TYR A 30 6.50 9.85 -2.57
N ASP A 31 5.35 9.78 -3.24
CA ASP A 31 4.65 8.53 -3.51
C ASP A 31 5.42 7.57 -4.42
N ASN A 32 6.15 8.11 -5.40
CA ASN A 32 6.96 7.32 -6.33
C ASN A 32 8.26 6.88 -5.66
N TRP A 33 8.88 7.77 -4.89
CA TRP A 33 10.02 7.43 -4.04
C TRP A 33 9.67 6.33 -3.04
N LEU A 34 8.54 6.47 -2.33
CA LEU A 34 8.08 5.50 -1.35
C LEU A 34 7.80 4.15 -2.00
N SER A 35 7.20 4.14 -3.19
CA SER A 35 7.06 2.92 -4.01
C SER A 35 8.40 2.20 -4.21
N CYS A 36 9.48 2.92 -4.53
CA CYS A 36 10.82 2.33 -4.67
C CYS A 36 11.35 1.78 -3.36
N VAL A 37 11.28 2.57 -2.29
CA VAL A 37 11.71 2.12 -0.96
C VAL A 37 10.98 0.85 -0.55
N LEU A 38 9.65 0.80 -0.75
CA LEU A 38 8.83 -0.36 -0.42
C LEU A 38 9.13 -1.57 -1.31
N ASN A 39 9.46 -1.36 -2.59
CA ASN A 39 9.76 -2.45 -3.51
C ASN A 39 11.07 -3.18 -3.17
N ASP A 40 12.04 -2.41 -2.67
CA ASP A 40 13.37 -2.88 -2.28
C ASP A 40 13.39 -3.57 -0.91
N LEU A 41 12.29 -3.51 -0.14
CA LEU A 41 12.15 -4.28 1.09
C LEU A 41 12.14 -5.78 0.74
N GLU A 42 13.22 -6.48 1.09
CA GLU A 42 13.37 -7.91 0.82
C GLU A 42 12.30 -8.73 1.55
N PRO A 43 11.51 -9.56 0.84
CA PRO A 43 10.65 -10.53 1.50
C PRO A 43 11.52 -11.60 2.18
N GLY A 44 11.56 -11.59 3.52
CA GLY A 44 12.28 -12.60 4.31
C GLY A 44 13.27 -12.06 5.34
N ARG A 45 13.49 -10.74 5.42
CA ARG A 45 14.15 -10.19 6.61
C ARG A 45 13.20 -10.24 7.81
N PRO A 46 13.67 -10.64 9.00
CA PRO A 46 12.81 -10.76 10.19
C PRO A 46 12.18 -9.43 10.62
N GLU A 47 12.75 -8.29 10.21
CA GLU A 47 12.21 -6.95 10.44
C GLU A 47 11.02 -6.58 9.53
N TYR A 48 10.73 -7.35 8.47
CA TYR A 48 9.65 -7.07 7.53
C TYR A 48 8.64 -8.22 7.48
N ALA A 49 7.43 -7.97 7.98
CA ALA A 49 6.36 -8.95 7.89
C ALA A 49 5.93 -9.15 6.43
N ILE A 50 6.15 -10.36 5.89
CA ILE A 50 5.68 -10.77 4.56
C ILE A 50 4.14 -10.69 4.50
N SER A 51 3.50 -10.75 5.66
CA SER A 51 2.08 -10.45 5.79
C SER A 51 1.70 -9.90 7.17
N ILE A 52 0.78 -8.95 7.21
CA ILE A 52 0.16 -8.48 8.45
C ILE A 52 -1.27 -9.02 8.53
N THR A 53 -1.65 -9.48 9.73
CA THR A 53 -3.03 -9.84 10.04
C THR A 53 -3.74 -8.63 10.64
N THR A 54 -4.73 -8.09 9.93
CA THR A 54 -5.65 -7.08 10.47
C THR A 54 -6.86 -7.79 11.05
N ARG A 55 -7.26 -7.40 12.26
CA ARG A 55 -8.46 -7.92 12.94
C ARG A 55 -9.61 -6.93 12.81
N GLU A 56 -10.71 -7.38 12.24
CA GLU A 56 -11.96 -6.61 12.12
C GLU A 56 -13.10 -7.42 12.74
N GLY A 57 -13.39 -7.12 14.02
CA GLY A 57 -14.30 -7.91 14.85
C GLY A 57 -13.71 -9.30 15.15
N LYS A 58 -14.37 -10.37 14.67
CA LYS A 58 -13.93 -11.76 14.84
C LYS A 58 -13.10 -12.29 13.66
N ASN A 59 -12.94 -11.50 12.61
CA ASN A 59 -12.30 -11.95 11.37
C ASN A 59 -10.86 -11.44 11.30
N GLU A 60 -9.98 -12.33 10.85
CA GLU A 60 -8.59 -12.04 10.59
C GLU A 60 -8.36 -12.00 9.07
N PHE A 61 -7.89 -10.86 8.58
CA PHE A 61 -7.53 -10.66 7.19
C PHE A 61 -6.01 -10.57 7.07
N ARG A 62 -5.42 -11.41 6.22
CA ARG A 62 -3.98 -11.42 5.99
C ARG A 62 -3.67 -10.68 4.69
N PHE A 63 -2.95 -9.57 4.80
CA PHE A 63 -2.43 -8.83 3.66
C PHE A 63 -0.97 -9.18 3.41
N GLN A 64 -0.61 -9.43 2.16
CA GLN A 64 0.75 -9.76 1.75
C GLN A 64 1.46 -8.52 1.22
N HIS A 65 2.74 -8.37 1.57
CA HIS A 65 3.60 -7.35 0.98
C HIS A 65 3.67 -7.56 -0.55
N ARG A 66 3.57 -6.48 -1.32
CA ARG A 66 3.58 -6.49 -2.80
C ARG A 66 2.47 -7.32 -3.42
N ALA A 67 1.29 -7.35 -2.80
CA ALA A 67 0.14 -8.04 -3.36
C ALA A 67 -0.96 -7.07 -3.81
N ARG A 68 -1.63 -7.43 -4.90
CA ARG A 68 -2.79 -6.72 -5.43
C ARG A 68 -4.07 -7.43 -5.02
N TYR A 69 -5.03 -6.65 -4.55
CA TYR A 69 -6.31 -7.11 -4.06
C TYR A 69 -7.47 -6.39 -4.73
N GLU A 70 -8.64 -6.96 -4.56
CA GLU A 70 -9.92 -6.43 -5.00
C GLU A 70 -10.95 -6.56 -3.89
N VAL A 71 -11.78 -5.54 -3.70
CA VAL A 71 -12.98 -5.55 -2.84
C VAL A 71 -14.18 -4.98 -3.59
N ARG A 72 -15.38 -5.29 -3.13
CA ARG A 72 -16.64 -4.72 -3.61
C ARG A 72 -17.17 -3.71 -2.61
N HIS A 73 -17.12 -2.44 -2.97
CA HIS A 73 -17.76 -1.36 -2.24
C HIS A 73 -19.26 -1.29 -2.60
N PRO A 74 -20.19 -1.23 -1.63
CA PRO A 74 -21.64 -1.19 -1.90
C PRO A 74 -22.08 -0.06 -2.84
N LYS A 75 -21.51 1.15 -2.64
CA LYS A 75 -21.77 2.34 -3.47
C LYS A 75 -20.89 2.48 -4.72
N TYR A 76 -19.60 2.17 -4.63
CA TYR A 76 -18.61 2.48 -5.69
C TYR A 76 -18.25 1.27 -6.56
N GLY A 77 -18.82 0.10 -6.29
CA GLY A 77 -18.52 -1.12 -7.03
C GLY A 77 -17.13 -1.65 -6.71
N ILE A 78 -16.46 -2.22 -7.72
CA ILE A 78 -15.16 -2.86 -7.55
C ILE A 78 -14.07 -1.82 -7.29
N ARG A 79 -13.30 -2.00 -6.21
CA ARG A 79 -12.08 -1.24 -5.91
C ARG A 79 -10.89 -2.17 -5.93
N ARG A 80 -9.82 -1.78 -6.62
CA ARG A 80 -8.53 -2.49 -6.64
C ARG A 80 -7.49 -1.69 -5.89
N PHE A 81 -6.57 -2.38 -5.24
CA PHE A 81 -5.48 -1.75 -4.53
C PHE A 81 -4.27 -2.68 -4.47
N VAL A 82 -3.09 -2.08 -4.40
CA VAL A 82 -1.86 -2.76 -4.02
C VAL A 82 -1.60 -2.55 -2.54
N CYS A 83 -1.01 -3.57 -1.91
CA CYS A 83 -0.65 -3.57 -0.51
C CYS A 83 0.86 -3.68 -0.37
N ALA A 84 1.41 -2.89 0.54
CA ALA A 84 2.80 -2.96 0.97
C ALA A 84 2.83 -2.97 2.50
N VAL A 85 3.67 -3.84 3.04
CA VAL A 85 3.99 -3.86 4.47
C VAL A 85 5.31 -3.14 4.68
N ASP A 86 5.30 -2.15 5.58
CA ASP A 86 6.49 -1.45 6.04
C ASP A 86 6.61 -1.62 7.56
N SER A 87 7.45 -2.57 7.97
CA SER A 87 7.60 -2.97 9.37
C SER A 87 6.27 -3.43 10.00
N ASP A 88 5.61 -2.58 10.79
CA ASP A 88 4.31 -2.83 11.43
C ASP A 88 3.14 -2.09 10.76
N ALA A 89 3.42 -1.21 9.80
CA ALA A 89 2.41 -0.46 9.08
C ALA A 89 2.00 -1.22 7.81
N THR A 90 0.69 -1.28 7.56
CA THR A 90 0.15 -1.74 6.28
C THR A 90 -0.26 -0.53 5.47
N LEU A 91 0.42 -0.31 4.35
CA LEU A 91 0.13 0.73 3.38
C LEU A 91 -0.62 0.12 2.21
N ILE A 92 -1.60 0.86 1.70
CA ILE A 92 -2.30 0.53 0.48
C ILE A 92 -2.30 1.71 -0.47
N ALA A 93 -2.35 1.42 -1.76
CA ALA A 93 -2.61 2.41 -2.78
C ALA A 93 -3.71 1.87 -3.69
N PHE A 94 -4.81 2.61 -3.80
CA PHE A 94 -5.89 2.25 -4.71
C PHE A 94 -5.43 2.40 -6.16
N GLU A 95 -6.00 1.59 -7.03
CA GLU A 95 -5.78 1.66 -8.46
C GLU A 95 -7.10 2.01 -9.15
N ASN A 96 -7.04 2.94 -10.08
CA ASN A 96 -8.13 3.16 -11.01
C ASN A 96 -8.32 1.89 -11.86
N THR A 97 -9.52 1.31 -11.82
CA THR A 97 -9.79 0.02 -12.46
C THR A 97 -9.77 0.07 -13.99
N ILE A 98 -9.85 1.27 -14.57
CA ILE A 98 -9.83 1.50 -16.02
C ILE A 98 -8.42 1.93 -16.45
N SER A 99 -7.89 2.99 -15.84
CA SER A 99 -6.63 3.59 -16.27
C SER A 99 -5.38 2.94 -15.67
N GLY A 100 -5.52 2.00 -14.74
CA GLY A 100 -4.39 1.40 -14.03
C GLY A 100 -3.61 2.38 -13.16
N VAL A 101 -4.07 3.64 -13.04
CA VAL A 101 -3.38 4.67 -12.27
C VAL A 101 -3.45 4.37 -10.78
N ARG A 102 -2.27 4.31 -10.16
CA ARG A 102 -2.12 4.18 -8.71
C ARG A 102 -2.33 5.55 -8.06
N TYR A 103 -3.22 5.60 -7.07
CA TYR A 103 -3.43 6.74 -6.19
C TYR A 103 -2.37 6.76 -5.06
N PRO A 104 -2.25 7.86 -4.31
CA PRO A 104 -1.28 7.96 -3.22
C PRO A 104 -1.37 6.81 -2.22
N TRP A 105 -0.23 6.48 -1.62
CA TRP A 105 -0.12 5.54 -0.51
C TRP A 105 -0.83 6.10 0.72
N VAL A 106 -1.62 5.25 1.38
CA VAL A 106 -2.29 5.55 2.64
C VAL A 106 -2.18 4.37 3.59
N THR A 107 -2.28 4.61 4.89
CA THR A 107 -2.42 3.54 5.89
C THR A 107 -3.76 2.83 5.71
N ILE A 108 -3.78 1.51 5.89
CA ILE A 108 -4.99 0.70 5.70
C ILE A 108 -6.09 0.99 6.75
N ASP A 109 -5.72 1.51 7.91
CA ASP A 109 -6.64 1.72 9.04
C ASP A 109 -7.85 2.57 8.66
N GLY A 110 -9.06 2.05 8.93
CA GLY A 110 -10.31 2.73 8.61
C GLY A 110 -10.63 2.85 7.11
N THR A 111 -9.83 2.27 6.22
CA THR A 111 -10.02 2.40 4.77
C THR A 111 -11.12 1.49 4.20
N PHE A 112 -11.39 0.37 4.89
CA PHE A 112 -12.39 -0.61 4.47
C PHE A 112 -13.46 -0.79 5.54
N THR A 113 -14.71 -0.93 5.10
CA THR A 113 -15.78 -1.43 5.95
C THR A 113 -15.69 -2.97 6.08
N GLN A 114 -16.28 -3.53 7.14
CA GLN A 114 -16.33 -4.99 7.32
C GLN A 114 -16.96 -5.71 6.11
N ALA A 115 -18.02 -5.14 5.52
CA ALA A 115 -18.69 -5.71 4.35
C ALA A 115 -17.76 -5.79 3.13
N GLU A 116 -16.87 -4.82 2.96
CA GLU A 116 -15.90 -4.83 1.86
C GLU A 116 -14.83 -5.88 2.07
N LEU A 117 -14.31 -6.00 3.29
CA LEU A 117 -13.30 -7.02 3.61
C LEU A 117 -13.83 -8.45 3.43
N TRP A 118 -15.12 -8.69 3.62
CA TRP A 118 -15.73 -9.99 3.29
C TRP A 118 -15.70 -10.35 1.81
N SER A 119 -15.57 -9.35 0.93
CA SER A 119 -15.43 -9.57 -0.50
C SER A 119 -13.97 -9.55 -0.99
N LEU A 120 -13.02 -9.47 -0.06
CA LEU A 120 -11.60 -9.36 -0.36
C LEU A 120 -11.12 -10.56 -1.19
N ARG A 121 -10.50 -10.26 -2.33
CA ARG A 121 -9.90 -11.25 -3.22
C ARG A 121 -8.47 -10.86 -3.55
N LEU A 122 -7.53 -11.79 -3.35
CA LEU A 122 -6.18 -11.68 -3.88
C LEU A 122 -6.23 -11.84 -5.41
N LEU A 123 -5.65 -10.89 -6.14
CA LEU A 123 -5.52 -10.97 -7.61
C LEU A 123 -4.16 -11.52 -8.02
N CYS A 124 -3.07 -10.96 -7.47
CA CYS A 124 -1.71 -11.42 -7.68
C CYS A 124 -0.78 -10.98 -6.54
N ALA A 125 0.37 -11.63 -6.41
CA ALA A 125 1.42 -11.32 -5.45
C ALA A 125 2.76 -11.05 -6.16
N GLY A 126 3.70 -10.42 -5.48
CA GLY A 126 5.02 -10.09 -6.03
C GLY A 126 4.99 -8.95 -7.06
N VAL A 127 4.04 -8.03 -6.93
CA VAL A 127 3.91 -6.86 -7.81
C VAL A 127 5.14 -5.96 -7.66
N ASP A 128 5.65 -5.44 -8.77
CA ASP A 128 6.62 -4.35 -8.76
C ASP A 128 5.90 -3.03 -8.43
N LEU A 129 6.20 -2.48 -7.25
CA LEU A 129 5.54 -1.26 -6.75
C LEU A 129 6.09 0.01 -7.42
N CYS A 130 7.25 -0.08 -8.06
CA CYS A 130 7.86 0.99 -8.84
C CYS A 130 7.28 1.09 -10.26
N ALA A 131 6.62 0.02 -10.72
CA ALA A 131 6.08 -0.02 -12.06
C ALA A 131 5.17 1.19 -12.27
N ALA A 132 5.40 1.90 -13.37
CA ALA A 132 4.57 3.02 -13.74
C ALA A 132 3.11 2.56 -13.84
N PRO A 133 2.14 3.43 -13.46
CA PRO A 133 0.75 3.14 -13.70
C PRO A 133 0.56 2.78 -15.18
N VAL A 134 -0.11 1.66 -15.46
CA VAL A 134 -0.34 1.19 -16.83
C VAL A 134 -1.28 2.16 -17.51
N GLY A 135 -0.73 3.23 -18.09
CA GLY A 135 -1.48 4.17 -18.89
C GLY A 135 -2.18 3.42 -19.99
N VAL A 136 -3.50 3.60 -20.10
CA VAL A 136 -4.24 3.17 -21.29
C VAL A 136 -3.58 3.87 -22.47
N GLU A 137 -2.92 3.12 -23.34
CA GLU A 137 -2.63 3.59 -24.69
C GLU A 137 -3.99 3.92 -25.32
N SER A 138 -4.28 5.22 -25.42
CA SER A 138 -5.43 5.73 -26.17
C SER A 138 -5.42 5.11 -27.56
N ARG A 139 -6.46 4.35 -27.88
CA ARG A 139 -6.84 4.05 -29.27
C ARG A 139 -8.04 4.89 -29.63
#